data_AF-A0A7C5U9U5-F1
#
_entry.id   AF-A0A7C5U9U5-F1
#
_cell.length_a   1.000
_cell.length_b   1.000
_cell.length_c   1.000
_cell.angle_alpha   90.00
_cell.angle_beta   90.00
_cell.angle_gamma   90.00
#
_symmetry.space_group_name_H-M   'P 1'
#
loop_
_entity.id
_entity.type
_entity.pdbx_description
1 polymer ?
#
loop_
_entity_poly.entity_id
_entity_poly.type
_entity_poly.pdbx_seq_one_letter_code
_entity_poly.pdbx_strand_id
1 'polypeptide(L)'
;MLSVKVPRLKRERIITLSGRRAVQVSLLSILSSFIIFSLFLLYEGADPILAYQNMFSFALDPRLGLQLTIHRSILLLFSTLAFIIPLRAGLWNVGMEGQFYLGTIGAFFIAYTFADLSSEILIPLIILGAMAGGAFY
;
A
#
# COMPACT_ATOMS: atom_id res chain seq x y z
N MET A 1 -42.38 -1.40 -31.44
CA MET A 1 -41.07 -0.74 -31.64
C MET A 1 -40.64 -0.08 -30.34
N LEU A 2 -39.85 -0.76 -29.52
CA LEU A 2 -39.26 -0.17 -28.31
C LEU A 2 -37.91 0.45 -28.69
N SER A 3 -37.85 1.78 -28.69
CA SER A 3 -36.63 2.55 -28.91
C SER A 3 -35.76 2.46 -27.66
N VAL A 4 -34.82 1.51 -27.64
CA VAL A 4 -33.81 1.39 -26.58
C VAL A 4 -32.83 2.55 -26.75
N LYS A 5 -32.93 3.55 -25.88
CA LYS A 5 -31.93 4.61 -25.74
C LYS A 5 -30.63 3.97 -25.24
N VAL A 6 -29.67 3.77 -26.15
CA VAL A 6 -28.32 3.35 -25.78
C VAL A 6 -27.68 4.48 -24.96
N PRO A 7 -27.21 4.23 -23.73
CA PRO A 7 -26.55 5.25 -22.93
C PRO A 7 -25.28 5.72 -23.65
N ARG A 8 -25.13 7.03 -23.84
CA ARG A 8 -23.92 7.62 -24.43
C ARG A 8 -22.76 7.34 -23.47
N LEU A 9 -21.82 6.49 -23.90
CA LEU A 9 -20.57 6.25 -23.19
C LEU A 9 -19.82 7.58 -23.04
N LYS A 10 -19.87 8.16 -21.83
CA LYS A 10 -19.09 9.35 -21.49
C LYS A 10 -17.63 8.91 -21.41
N ARG A 11 -16.86 9.18 -22.45
CA ARG A 11 -15.46 8.78 -22.57
C ARG A 11 -14.62 9.67 -21.65
N GLU A 12 -14.52 9.31 -20.37
CA GLU A 12 -13.58 9.95 -19.45
C GLU A 12 -12.17 9.66 -19.94
N ARG A 13 -11.45 10.70 -20.34
CA ARG A 13 -10.11 10.58 -20.89
C ARG A 13 -9.18 10.26 -19.72
N ILE A 14 -8.74 9.00 -19.64
CA ILE A 14 -7.72 8.58 -18.67
C ILE A 14 -6.49 9.46 -18.91
N ILE A 15 -6.15 10.31 -17.93
CA ILE A 15 -5.03 11.24 -18.04
C ILE A 15 -3.74 10.41 -17.99
N THR A 16 -3.12 10.22 -19.15
CA THR A 16 -1.81 9.59 -19.23
C THR A 16 -0.74 10.63 -18.91
N LEU A 17 -0.14 10.54 -17.72
CA LEU A 17 1.02 11.35 -17.35
C LEU A 17 2.21 10.97 -18.23
N SER A 18 2.89 11.96 -18.81
CA SER A 18 4.22 11.74 -19.40
C SER A 18 5.18 11.25 -18.30
N GLY A 19 6.08 10.32 -18.62
CA GLY A 19 7.02 9.76 -17.64
C GLY A 19 7.80 10.83 -16.86
N ARG A 20 8.17 11.94 -17.51
CA ARG A 20 8.82 13.08 -16.84
C ARG A 20 7.93 13.73 -15.79
N ARG A 21 6.64 13.94 -16.10
CA ARG A 21 5.67 14.51 -15.16
C ARG A 21 5.42 13.56 -13.98
N ALA A 22 5.36 12.26 -14.24
CA ALA A 22 5.21 11.26 -13.18
C ALA A 22 6.37 11.30 -12.17
N VAL A 23 7.61 11.41 -12.65
CA VAL A 23 8.80 11.56 -11.78
C VAL A 23 8.74 12.88 -11.00
N GLN A 24 8.39 13.99 -11.65
CA GLN A 24 8.25 15.29 -10.99
C GLN A 24 7.22 15.26 -9.87
N VAL A 25 6.04 14.71 -10.13
CA VAL A 25 4.97 14.56 -9.12
C VAL A 25 5.47 13.70 -7.97
N SER A 26 6.12 12.56 -8.25
CA SER A 26 6.64 11.66 -7.21
C SER A 26 7.69 12.33 -6.32
N LEU A 27 8.64 13.05 -6.91
CA LEU A 27 9.67 13.78 -6.15
C LEU A 27 9.05 14.89 -5.29
N LEU A 28 8.10 15.65 -5.83
CA LEU A 28 7.38 16.68 -5.08
C LEU A 28 6.61 16.06 -3.91
N SER A 29 5.89 14.96 -4.13
CA SER A 29 5.18 14.25 -3.06
C SER A 29 6.12 13.76 -1.95
N ILE A 30 7.28 13.19 -2.30
CA ILE A 30 8.28 12.74 -1.32
C ILE A 30 8.79 13.93 -0.50
N LEU A 31 9.18 15.03 -1.16
CA LEU A 31 9.66 16.23 -0.47
C LEU A 31 8.57 16.85 0.43
N SER A 32 7.34 16.95 -0.06
CA SER A 32 6.21 17.42 0.74
C SER A 32 5.97 16.55 1.97
N SER A 33 6.12 15.22 1.86
CA SER A 33 6.01 14.31 3.00
C SER A 33 7.05 14.61 4.08
N PHE A 34 8.32 14.81 3.69
CA PHE A 34 9.37 15.20 4.64
C PHE A 34 9.08 16.56 5.29
N ILE A 35 8.61 17.54 4.52
CA ILE A 35 8.28 18.86 5.07
C ILE A 35 7.15 18.75 6.10
N ILE A 36 6.04 18.11 5.73
CA ILE A 36 4.87 17.96 6.60
C ILE A 36 5.23 17.20 7.87
N PHE A 37 5.98 16.10 7.76
CA PHE A 37 6.40 15.33 8.93
C PHE A 37 7.35 16.13 9.84
N SER A 38 8.23 16.95 9.25
CA SER A 38 9.10 17.85 10.04
C SER A 38 8.29 18.85 10.87
N LEU A 39 7.18 19.35 10.34
CA LEU A 39 6.30 20.26 11.09
C LEU A 39 5.70 19.58 12.32
N PHE A 40 5.31 18.29 12.21
CA PHE A 40 4.86 17.50 13.36
C PHE A 40 5.98 17.29 14.39
N LEU A 41 7.19 16.98 13.95
CA LEU A 41 8.34 16.82 14.87
C LEU A 41 8.65 18.12 15.62
N LEU A 42 8.64 19.25 14.92
CA LEU A 42 8.83 20.56 15.55
C LEU A 42 7.72 20.89 16.54
N TYR A 43 6.47 20.52 16.24
CA TYR A 43 5.33 20.70 17.14
C TYR A 43 5.53 19.92 18.45
N GLU A 44 6.06 18.70 18.38
CA GLU A 44 6.42 17.86 19.54
C GLU A 44 7.76 18.27 20.20
N GLY A 45 8.42 19.33 19.72
CA GLY A 45 9.70 19.81 20.25
C GLY A 45 10.92 18.95 19.88
N ALA A 46 10.79 18.05 18.91
CA ALA A 46 11.88 17.22 18.41
C ALA A 46 12.65 17.91 17.26
N ASP A 47 13.95 17.65 17.15
CA ASP A 47 14.78 18.10 16.02
C ASP A 47 14.53 17.21 14.78
N PRO A 48 13.94 17.74 13.68
CA PRO A 48 13.68 16.96 12.48
C PRO A 48 14.95 16.45 11.80
N ILE A 49 16.05 17.21 11.85
CA ILE A 49 17.30 16.83 11.20
C ILE A 49 17.86 15.59 11.88
N LEU A 50 17.93 15.60 13.22
CA LEU A 50 18.37 14.45 14.00
C LEU A 50 17.45 13.24 13.80
N ALA A 51 16.13 13.47 13.75
CA ALA A 51 15.15 12.40 13.50
C ALA A 51 15.38 11.71 12.15
N TYR A 52 15.57 12.47 11.07
CA TYR A 52 15.85 11.88 9.76
C TYR A 52 17.22 11.23 9.68
N GLN A 53 18.25 11.82 10.31
CA GLN A 53 19.56 11.17 10.41
C GLN A 53 19.44 9.79 11.05
N ASN A 54 18.77 9.69 12.20
CA ASN A 54 18.52 8.43 12.87
C ASN A 54 17.70 7.46 11.99
N MET A 55 16.67 7.96 11.30
CA MET A 55 15.83 7.15 10.41
C MET A 55 16.66 6.55 9.27
N PHE A 56 17.48 7.35 8.57
CA PHE A 56 18.31 6.87 7.47
C PHE A 56 19.47 5.99 7.96
N SER A 57 20.11 6.32 9.08
CA SER A 57 21.15 5.49 9.69
C SER A 57 20.63 4.10 10.03
N PHE A 58 19.41 4.00 10.59
CA PHE A 58 18.77 2.71 10.81
C PHE A 58 18.42 2.03 9.50
N ALA A 59 17.68 2.70 8.60
CA ALA A 59 17.17 2.10 7.37
C ALA A 59 18.27 1.58 6.44
N LEU A 60 19.46 2.20 6.46
CA LEU A 60 20.61 1.83 5.63
C LEU A 60 21.61 0.93 6.36
N ASP A 61 21.39 0.56 7.63
CA ASP A 61 22.29 -0.34 8.37
C ASP A 61 22.28 -1.73 7.72
N PRO A 62 23.43 -2.22 7.18
CA PRO A 62 23.51 -3.52 6.53
C PRO A 62 23.17 -4.72 7.43
N ARG A 63 23.30 -4.59 8.76
CA ARG A 63 23.14 -5.70 9.69
C ARG A 63 21.67 -6.10 9.90
N LEU A 64 20.75 -5.16 9.72
CA LEU A 64 19.33 -5.39 10.00
C LEU A 64 18.41 -4.46 9.21
N GLY A 65 18.64 -3.16 9.29
CA GLY A 65 17.71 -2.16 8.75
C GLY A 65 17.59 -2.19 7.23
N LEU A 66 18.68 -2.46 6.50
CA LEU A 66 18.65 -2.56 5.04
C LEU A 66 17.78 -3.74 4.57
N GLN A 67 17.88 -4.89 5.23
CA GLN A 67 17.09 -6.08 4.90
C GLN A 67 15.59 -5.82 5.13
N LEU A 68 15.25 -5.21 6.25
CA LEU A 68 13.87 -4.81 6.57
C LEU A 68 13.33 -3.77 5.59
N THR A 69 14.15 -2.79 5.22
CA THR A 69 13.79 -1.75 4.25
C THR A 69 13.49 -2.37 2.90
N ILE A 70 14.37 -3.22 2.37
CA ILE A 70 14.17 -3.92 1.09
C ILE A 70 12.91 -4.80 1.15
N HIS A 71 12.73 -5.58 2.23
CA HIS A 71 11.57 -6.44 2.39
C HIS A 71 10.25 -5.64 2.33
N ARG A 72 10.17 -4.52 3.06
CA ARG A 72 9.00 -3.62 3.03
C ARG A 72 8.83 -2.94 1.68
N SER A 73 9.90 -2.50 1.04
CA SER A 73 9.84 -1.87 -0.28
C SER A 73 9.30 -2.81 -1.36
N ILE A 74 9.66 -4.10 -1.32
CA ILE A 74 9.13 -5.12 -2.25
C ILE A 74 7.61 -5.26 -2.07
N LEU A 75 7.12 -5.33 -0.83
CA LEU A 75 5.69 -5.41 -0.54
C LEU A 75 4.92 -4.17 -1.04
N LEU A 76 5.46 -2.97 -0.82
CA LEU A 76 4.87 -1.73 -1.32
C LEU A 76 4.90 -1.65 -2.86
N LEU A 77 5.95 -2.17 -3.48
CA LEU A 77 6.06 -2.25 -4.93
C LEU A 77 5.00 -3.18 -5.52
N PHE A 78 4.79 -4.36 -4.94
CA PHE A 78 3.71 -5.25 -5.36
C PHE A 78 2.33 -4.63 -5.17
N SER A 79 2.12 -3.92 -4.06
CA SER A 79 0.88 -3.17 -3.82
C SER A 79 0.67 -2.10 -4.90
N THR A 80 1.73 -1.38 -5.26
CA THR A 80 1.64 -0.38 -6.34
C THR A 80 1.33 -1.03 -7.70
N LEU A 81 1.95 -2.17 -8.01
CA LEU A 81 1.69 -2.90 -9.26
C LEU A 81 0.24 -3.41 -9.34
N ALA A 82 -0.28 -3.98 -8.26
CA ALA A 82 -1.65 -4.45 -8.20
C ALA A 82 -2.67 -3.28 -8.26
N PHE A 83 -2.30 -2.08 -7.83
CA PHE A 83 -3.12 -0.86 -8.00
C PHE A 83 -3.14 -0.35 -9.44
N ILE A 84 -1.99 -0.38 -10.14
CA ILE A 84 -1.86 0.20 -11.49
C ILE A 84 -2.76 -0.50 -12.52
N ILE A 85 -3.00 -1.81 -12.39
CA ILE A 85 -3.80 -2.57 -13.35
C ILE A 85 -5.27 -2.10 -13.36
N PRO A 86 -6.02 -2.09 -12.24
CA PRO A 86 -7.36 -1.51 -12.16
C PRO A 86 -7.41 -0.02 -12.52
N LEU A 87 -6.41 0.75 -12.09
CA LEU A 87 -6.35 2.18 -12.40
C LEU A 87 -6.33 2.44 -13.91
N ARG A 88 -5.62 1.61 -14.68
CA ARG A 88 -5.63 1.68 -16.16
C ARG A 88 -6.98 1.32 -16.78
N ALA A 89 -7.81 0.55 -16.07
CA ALA A 89 -9.20 0.27 -16.46
C ALA A 89 -10.18 1.38 -16.01
N GLY A 90 -9.69 2.44 -15.35
CA GLY A 90 -10.53 3.49 -14.77
C GLY A 90 -11.19 3.10 -13.45
N LEU A 91 -10.79 1.97 -12.86
CA LEU A 91 -11.26 1.51 -11.56
C LEU A 91 -10.35 2.08 -10.47
N TRP A 92 -10.93 2.81 -9.54
CA TRP A 92 -10.23 3.37 -8.39
C TRP A 92 -10.12 2.31 -7.28
N ASN A 93 -8.89 1.87 -6.98
CA ASN A 93 -8.60 0.89 -5.91
C ASN A 93 -7.68 1.49 -4.84
N VAL A 94 -8.19 2.38 -3.99
CA VAL A 94 -7.39 2.93 -2.88
C VAL A 94 -7.49 2.01 -1.68
N GLY A 95 -6.37 1.79 -1.01
CA GLY A 95 -6.36 1.06 0.26
C GLY A 95 -5.51 -0.18 0.33
N MET A 96 -4.71 -0.47 -0.71
CA MET A 96 -4.03 -1.75 -0.81
C MET A 96 -3.10 -2.09 0.36
N GLU A 97 -2.44 -1.08 0.94
CA GLU A 97 -1.65 -1.26 2.16
C GLU A 97 -2.53 -1.64 3.36
N GLY A 98 -3.70 -1.00 3.50
CA GLY A 98 -4.68 -1.35 4.54
C GLY A 98 -5.27 -2.74 4.36
N GLN A 99 -5.56 -3.14 3.11
CA GLN A 99 -6.00 -4.49 2.78
C GLN A 99 -4.92 -5.53 3.10
N PHE A 100 -3.65 -5.20 2.86
CA PHE A 100 -2.53 -6.06 3.24
C PHE A 100 -2.44 -6.21 4.76
N TYR A 101 -2.54 -5.12 5.53
CA TYR A 101 -2.52 -5.20 6.99
C TYR A 101 -3.73 -5.94 7.57
N LEU A 102 -4.96 -5.62 7.16
CA LEU A 102 -6.15 -6.32 7.65
C LEU A 102 -6.18 -7.78 7.19
N GLY A 103 -5.73 -8.08 5.98
CA GLY A 103 -5.54 -9.45 5.52
C GLY A 103 -4.52 -10.21 6.36
N THR A 104 -3.40 -9.57 6.73
CA THR A 104 -2.41 -10.17 7.64
C THR A 104 -3.02 -10.43 9.02
N ILE A 105 -3.81 -9.49 9.55
CA ILE A 105 -4.52 -9.67 10.82
C ILE A 105 -5.50 -10.85 10.73
N GLY A 106 -6.28 -10.95 9.65
CA GLY A 106 -7.21 -12.05 9.42
C GLY A 106 -6.51 -13.41 9.31
N ALA A 107 -5.40 -13.48 8.56
CA ALA A 107 -4.56 -14.68 8.49
C ALA A 107 -4.02 -15.07 9.86
N PHE A 108 -3.45 -14.12 10.60
CA PHE A 108 -2.87 -14.36 11.91
C PHE A 108 -3.93 -14.79 12.93
N PHE A 109 -5.12 -14.18 12.90
CA PHE A 109 -6.23 -14.56 13.74
C PHE A 109 -6.61 -16.04 13.55
N ILE A 110 -6.73 -16.50 12.30
CA ILE A 110 -7.00 -17.91 12.00
C ILE A 110 -5.85 -18.81 12.45
N ALA A 111 -4.61 -18.45 12.10
CA ALA A 111 -3.43 -19.23 12.44
C ALA A 111 -3.27 -19.40 13.95
N TYR A 112 -3.58 -18.36 14.73
CA TYR A 112 -3.49 -18.37 16.18
C TYR A 112 -4.66 -19.11 16.84
N THR A 113 -5.90 -18.88 16.37
CA THR A 113 -7.12 -19.44 16.99
C THR A 113 -7.28 -20.94 16.70
N PHE A 114 -6.87 -21.40 15.51
CA PHE A 114 -7.06 -22.77 15.05
C PHE A 114 -5.72 -23.52 14.88
N ALA A 115 -4.72 -23.19 15.69
CA ALA A 115 -3.35 -23.71 15.57
C ALA A 115 -3.26 -25.25 15.65
N ASP A 116 -4.21 -25.91 16.31
CA ASP A 116 -4.24 -27.36 16.49
C ASP A 116 -4.77 -28.13 15.26
N LEU A 117 -5.28 -27.44 14.24
CA LEU A 117 -5.75 -28.08 13.01
C LEU A 117 -4.57 -28.60 12.17
N SER A 118 -4.80 -29.71 11.46
CA SER A 118 -3.88 -30.20 10.43
C SER A 118 -3.62 -29.11 9.36
N SER A 119 -2.38 -29.04 8.86
CA SER A 119 -1.94 -28.04 7.87
C SER A 119 -2.81 -28.00 6.61
N GLU A 120 -3.33 -29.15 6.18
CA GLU A 120 -4.23 -29.32 5.03
C GLU A 120 -5.52 -28.49 5.14
N ILE A 121 -6.03 -28.31 6.36
CA ILE A 121 -7.24 -27.52 6.66
C ILE A 121 -6.86 -26.10 7.08
N LEU A 122 -5.79 -25.97 7.87
CA LEU A 122 -5.38 -24.69 8.43
C LEU A 122 -4.94 -23.70 7.35
N ILE A 123 -4.17 -24.13 6.36
CA ILE A 123 -3.65 -23.24 5.29
C ILE A 123 -4.81 -22.62 4.47
N PRO A 124 -5.78 -23.40 3.94
CA PRO A 124 -6.94 -22.81 3.27
C PRO A 124 -7.71 -21.83 4.16
N LEU A 125 -7.87 -22.14 5.44
CA LEU A 125 -8.59 -21.27 6.37
C LEU A 125 -7.83 -19.95 6.61
N ILE A 126 -6.51 -19.99 6.71
CA ILE A 126 -5.65 -18.80 6.81
C ILE A 126 -5.83 -17.91 5.57
N ILE A 127 -5.85 -18.51 4.37
CA ILE A 127 -6.06 -17.79 3.11
C ILE A 127 -7.45 -17.13 3.12
N LEU A 128 -8.50 -17.85 3.53
CA LEU A 128 -9.85 -17.29 3.63
C LEU A 128 -9.93 -16.16 4.67
N GLY A 129 -9.25 -16.31 5.80
CA GLY A 129 -9.14 -15.26 6.82
C GLY A 129 -8.45 -14.02 6.29
N ALA A 130 -7.36 -14.18 5.53
CA ALA A 130 -6.69 -13.06 4.86
C ALA A 130 -7.58 -12.39 3.81
N MET A 131 -8.29 -13.17 3.00
CA MET A 131 -9.21 -12.64 2.00
C MET A 131 -10.35 -11.87 2.65
N ALA A 132 -10.93 -12.38 3.74
CA ALA A 132 -11.99 -11.71 4.47
C ALA A 132 -11.50 -10.41 5.12
N GLY A 133 -10.33 -10.44 5.77
CA GLY A 133 -9.71 -9.25 6.35
C GLY A 133 -9.37 -8.19 5.31
N GLY A 134 -8.78 -8.59 4.18
CA GLY A 134 -8.48 -7.69 3.07
C GLY A 134 -9.73 -7.12 2.41
N ALA A 135 -10.79 -7.92 2.24
CA ALA A 135 -12.04 -7.47 1.62
C ALA A 135 -12.86 -6.51 2.52
N PHE A 136 -12.60 -6.49 3.83
CA PHE A 136 -13.27 -5.59 4.76
C PHE A 136 -12.75 -4.14 4.67
N TYR A 137 -11.51 -3.94 4.21
CA TYR A 137 -10.88 -2.62 4.03
C TYR A 137 -11.16 -2.06 2.63
#